data_AF-A0A0M3IQ84-F1
#
_entry.id   AF-A0A0M3IQ84-F1
#
_cell.length_a   1.000
_cell.length_b   1.000
_cell.length_c   1.000
_cell.angle_alpha   90.00
_cell.angle_beta   90.00
_cell.angle_gamma   90.00
#
_symmetry.space_group_name_H-M   'P 1'
#
loop_
_entity.id
_entity.type
_entity.pdbx_description
1 polymer ?
#
loop_
_entity_poly.entity_id
_entity_poly.type
_entity_poly.pdbx_seq_one_letter_code
_entity_poly.pdbx_strand_id
1 'polypeptide(L)'
;MTRHQILSGDQNTYIKTEGQWVEYGHCLGFRYNISGSFTRLNNFLCLMEEEGTCQMQTLTDTHGEERCRLMRPWLRGFHFYSWFFTIDRHPYKRSNGEHRIQRANETLATIIILPINDCYNVC
;
A
#
# COMPACT_ATOMS: atom_id res chain seq x y z
N MET A 1 7.03 -8.77 -15.60
CA MET A 1 5.89 -7.87 -15.85
C MET A 1 5.33 -7.44 -14.51
N THR A 2 5.40 -6.15 -14.18
CA THR A 2 4.77 -5.58 -12.99
C THR A 2 3.25 -5.56 -13.20
N ARG A 3 2.50 -6.24 -12.34
CA ARG A 3 1.04 -6.35 -12.45
C ARG A 3 0.39 -5.27 -11.60
N HIS A 4 -0.57 -4.56 -12.19
CA HIS A 4 -1.44 -3.66 -11.43
C HIS A 4 -2.36 -4.48 -10.52
N GLN A 5 -2.32 -4.17 -9.24
CA GLN A 5 -3.24 -4.70 -8.24
C GLN A 5 -4.25 -3.59 -7.91
N ILE A 6 -5.54 -3.91 -7.97
CA ILE A 6 -6.61 -2.95 -7.71
C ILE A 6 -7.36 -3.40 -6.45
N LEU A 7 -7.45 -2.49 -5.49
CA LEU A 7 -8.30 -2.62 -4.31
C LEU A 7 -9.50 -1.69 -4.46
N SER A 8 -10.68 -2.18 -4.09
CA SER A 8 -11.89 -1.35 -4.00
C SER A 8 -12.61 -1.54 -2.67
N GLY A 9 -13.39 -0.52 -2.28
CA GLY A 9 -14.22 -0.57 -1.09
C GLY A 9 -15.41 -1.52 -1.21
N ASP A 10 -15.81 -1.93 -2.42
CA ASP A 10 -16.87 -2.92 -2.66
C ASP A 10 -16.34 -4.34 -2.88
N GLN A 11 -15.16 -4.47 -3.49
CA GLN A 11 -14.56 -5.74 -3.90
C GLN A 11 -13.05 -5.71 -3.66
N ASN A 12 -12.50 -6.87 -3.27
CA ASN A 12 -11.06 -7.04 -3.05
C ASN A 12 -10.51 -5.93 -2.14
N THR A 13 -11.03 -5.84 -0.92
CA THR A 13 -10.62 -4.80 0.04
C THR A 13 -9.22 -5.01 0.62
N TYR A 14 -8.61 -6.17 0.35
CA TYR A 14 -7.28 -6.50 0.78
C TYR A 14 -6.54 -7.33 -0.27
N ILE A 15 -5.21 -7.24 -0.25
CA ILE A 15 -4.32 -8.16 -0.95
C ILE A 15 -3.11 -8.47 -0.07
N LYS A 16 -2.59 -9.68 -0.25
CA LYS A 16 -1.25 -10.09 0.20
C LYS A 16 -0.44 -10.44 -1.04
N THR A 17 0.78 -9.94 -1.15
CA THR A 17 1.68 -10.30 -2.24
C THR A 17 2.37 -11.63 -1.96
N GLU A 18 2.97 -12.21 -2.97
CA GLU A 18 3.98 -13.23 -2.74
C GLU A 18 5.10 -12.65 -1.86
N GLY A 19 5.66 -13.49 -1.00
CA GLY A 19 6.80 -13.12 -0.19
C GLY A 19 8.09 -13.24 -1.00
N GLN A 20 9.09 -12.47 -0.62
CA GLN A 20 10.38 -12.43 -1.26
C GLN A 20 11.48 -12.34 -0.21
N TRP A 21 12.63 -12.94 -0.52
CA TRP A 21 13.80 -12.83 0.32
C TRP A 21 14.54 -11.53 0.03
N VAL A 22 14.84 -10.77 1.08
CA VAL A 22 15.38 -9.42 0.98
C VAL A 22 16.52 -9.22 1.96
N GLU A 23 17.58 -8.57 1.51
CA GLU A 23 18.73 -8.20 2.34
C GLU A 23 18.59 -6.78 2.89
N TYR A 24 19.20 -6.49 4.04
CA TYR A 24 19.18 -5.16 4.69
C TYR A 24 19.50 -3.96 3.78
N GLY A 25 20.41 -4.12 2.83
CA GLY A 25 20.80 -3.04 1.90
C GLY A 25 19.80 -2.81 0.76
N HIS A 26 18.84 -3.70 0.59
CA HIS A 26 17.87 -3.60 -0.48
C HIS A 26 16.81 -2.54 -0.19
N CYS A 27 16.23 -2.03 -1.27
CA CYS A 27 15.07 -1.16 -1.22
C CYS A 27 13.85 -1.91 -1.74
N LEU A 28 12.72 -1.75 -1.03
CA LEU A 28 11.42 -2.24 -1.44
C LEU A 28 10.51 -1.04 -1.65
N GLY A 29 9.72 -1.06 -2.72
CA GLY A 29 8.82 0.03 -3.01
C GLY A 29 7.62 -0.38 -3.83
N PHE A 30 6.65 0.52 -3.87
CA PHE A 30 5.47 0.40 -4.70
C PHE A 30 5.02 1.77 -5.18
N ARG A 31 4.41 1.79 -6.37
CA ARG A 31 3.65 2.93 -6.87
C ARG A 31 2.19 2.75 -6.53
N TYR A 32 1.50 3.85 -6.30
CA TYR A 32 0.10 3.84 -5.93
C TYR A 32 -0.64 5.07 -6.43
N ASN A 33 -1.92 4.89 -6.71
CA ASN A 33 -2.88 5.96 -6.98
C ASN A 33 -4.14 5.66 -6.16
N ILE A 34 -4.60 6.62 -5.37
CA ILE A 34 -5.76 6.46 -4.49
C ILE A 34 -6.81 7.47 -4.93
N SER A 35 -8.03 6.97 -5.13
CA SER A 35 -9.19 7.79 -5.48
C SER A 35 -10.21 7.81 -4.35
N GLY A 36 -10.88 8.95 -4.18
CA GLY A 36 -11.90 9.20 -3.17
C GLY A 36 -11.33 9.90 -1.94
N SER A 37 -11.88 11.08 -1.61
CA SER A 37 -11.39 11.97 -0.56
C SER A 37 -11.30 11.32 0.83
N PHE A 38 -12.10 10.28 1.08
CA PHE A 38 -12.15 9.55 2.35
C PHE A 38 -11.51 8.16 2.28
N THR A 39 -10.84 7.84 1.17
CA THR A 39 -10.16 6.56 0.98
C THR A 39 -8.84 6.54 1.74
N ARG A 40 -8.61 5.43 2.45
CA ARG A 40 -7.35 5.10 3.08
C ARG A 40 -6.81 3.81 2.52
N LEU A 41 -5.56 3.85 2.10
CA LEU A 41 -4.78 2.66 1.79
C LEU A 41 -3.82 2.42 2.94
N ASN A 42 -4.01 1.33 3.68
CA ASN A 42 -3.03 0.88 4.64
C ASN A 42 -2.10 -0.12 3.96
N ASN A 43 -0.80 0.11 4.07
CA ASN A 43 0.23 -0.81 3.62
C ASN A 43 1.01 -1.34 4.82
N PHE A 44 1.31 -2.63 4.77
CA PHE A 44 2.11 -3.32 5.76
C PHE A 44 3.22 -4.06 5.03
N LEU A 45 4.46 -3.84 5.43
CA LEU A 45 5.56 -4.72 5.11
C LEU A 45 5.80 -5.62 6.32
N CYS A 46 5.65 -6.92 6.16
CA CYS A 46 5.74 -7.88 7.24
C CYS A 46 6.92 -8.83 7.05
N LEU A 47 7.67 -9.07 8.12
CA LEU A 47 8.55 -10.21 8.24
C LEU A 47 7.69 -11.46 8.42
N MET A 48 7.89 -12.46 7.57
CA MET A 48 7.04 -13.66 7.51
C MET A 48 7.59 -14.85 8.30
N GLU A 49 8.76 -14.68 8.90
CA GLU A 49 9.39 -15.65 9.79
C GLU A 49 8.66 -15.71 11.14
N GLU A 50 8.97 -16.73 11.94
CA GLU A 50 8.39 -16.88 13.28
C GLU A 50 8.68 -15.65 14.14
N GLU A 51 7.68 -15.20 14.91
CA GLU A 51 7.72 -13.93 15.67
C GLU A 51 7.98 -12.67 14.82
N GLY A 52 7.72 -12.76 13.52
CA GLY A 52 7.86 -11.66 12.59
C GLY A 52 6.98 -10.45 12.92
N THR A 53 7.53 -9.26 12.67
CA THR A 53 6.84 -7.98 12.90
C THR A 53 6.45 -7.33 11.58
N CYS A 54 5.49 -6.40 11.63
CA CYS A 54 5.07 -5.61 10.48
C CYS A 54 5.30 -4.13 10.74
N GLN A 55 5.78 -3.42 9.71
CA GLN A 55 5.76 -1.96 9.67
C GLN A 55 4.57 -1.50 8.85
N MET A 56 3.80 -0.56 9.39
CA MET A 56 2.54 -0.07 8.80
C MET A 56 2.67 1.40 8.39
N GLN A 57 2.04 1.76 7.27
CA GLN A 57 1.75 3.14 6.92
C GLN A 57 0.30 3.27 6.41
N THR A 58 -0.26 4.46 6.56
CA THR A 58 -1.58 4.80 6.01
C THR A 58 -1.43 5.95 5.03
N LEU A 59 -1.95 5.76 3.83
CA LEU A 59 -1.92 6.70 2.71
C LEU A 59 -3.34 7.15 2.39
N THR A 60 -3.49 8.38 1.94
CA THR A 60 -4.79 9.01 1.60
C THR A 60 -4.87 9.34 0.12
N ASP A 61 -6.01 9.88 -0.31
CA ASP A 61 -6.27 10.37 -1.67
C ASP A 61 -5.04 11.05 -2.30
N THR A 62 -4.74 10.64 -3.53
CA THR A 62 -3.64 11.20 -4.32
C THR A 62 -4.10 12.24 -5.34
N HIS A 63 -5.40 12.56 -5.37
CA HIS A 63 -6.01 13.52 -6.30
C HIS A 63 -5.73 13.17 -7.77
N GLY A 64 -5.71 11.87 -8.08
CA GLY A 64 -5.47 11.36 -9.43
C GLY A 64 -3.99 11.25 -9.81
N GLU A 65 -3.05 11.68 -8.96
CA GLU A 65 -1.62 11.52 -9.23
C GLU A 65 -1.12 10.13 -8.83
N GLU A 66 -0.22 9.56 -9.64
CA GLU A 66 0.58 8.41 -9.22
C GLU A 66 1.68 8.88 -8.27
N ARG A 67 1.75 8.25 -7.10
CA ARG A 67 2.79 8.47 -6.10
C ARG A 67 3.55 7.18 -5.85
N CYS A 68 4.64 7.27 -5.11
CA CYS A 68 5.40 6.09 -4.75
C CYS A 68 5.85 6.11 -3.29
N ARG A 69 6.03 4.91 -2.73
CA ARG A 69 6.49 4.70 -1.35
C ARG A 69 7.60 3.67 -1.30
N LEU A 70 8.49 3.92 -0.34
CA LEU A 70 9.72 3.19 -0.09
C LEU A 70 9.69 2.68 1.34
N MET A 71 10.09 1.43 1.52
CA MET A 71 10.39 0.87 2.83
C MET A 71 11.68 0.08 2.76
N ARG A 72 12.52 0.28 3.78
CA ARG A 72 13.77 -0.46 3.92
C ARG A 72 13.55 -1.66 4.85
N PRO A 73 14.07 -2.83 4.51
CA PRO A 73 14.19 -3.92 5.47
C PRO A 73 14.91 -3.44 6.72
N TRP A 74 14.44 -3.85 7.89
CA TRP A 74 14.96 -3.36 9.16
C TRP A 74 15.86 -4.36 9.87
N LEU A 75 15.89 -5.63 9.44
CA LEU A 75 16.78 -6.65 9.98
C LEU A 75 18.02 -6.84 9.12
N ARG A 76 19.16 -7.06 9.77
CA ARG A 76 20.43 -7.39 9.11
C ARG A 76 20.41 -8.85 8.65
N GLY A 77 20.88 -9.10 7.44
CA GLY A 77 20.88 -10.44 6.84
C GLY A 77 19.78 -10.59 5.81
N PHE A 78 19.50 -11.84 5.44
CA PHE A 78 18.57 -12.21 4.37
C PHE A 78 17.29 -12.79 4.98
N HIS A 79 16.18 -12.07 4.83
CA HIS A 79 14.93 -12.38 5.52
C HIS A 79 13.74 -12.40 4.57
N PHE A 80 12.70 -13.16 4.91
CA PHE A 80 11.51 -13.31 4.07
C PHE A 80 10.44 -12.26 4.41
N TYR A 81 10.18 -11.35 3.47
CA TYR A 81 9.21 -10.26 3.62
C TYR A 81 8.04 -10.38 2.63
N SER A 82 6.85 -9.94 3.02
CA SER A 82 5.67 -9.86 2.16
C SER A 82 4.91 -8.56 2.41
N TRP A 83 4.29 -8.03 1.35
CA TRP A 83 3.44 -6.86 1.44
C TRP A 83 1.98 -7.27 1.65
N PHE A 84 1.32 -6.52 2.52
CA PHE A 84 -0.13 -6.56 2.70
C PHE A 84 -0.68 -5.16 2.47
N PHE A 85 -1.81 -5.09 1.79
CA PHE A 85 -2.51 -3.84 1.58
C PHE A 85 -3.98 -4.02 1.93
N THR A 86 -4.55 -3.03 2.59
CA THR A 86 -5.98 -2.95 2.86
C THR A 86 -6.49 -1.59 2.46
N ILE A 87 -7.71 -1.54 1.94
CA ILE A 87 -8.41 -0.30 1.66
C ILE A 87 -9.58 -0.17 2.62
N ASP A 88 -9.70 0.99 3.24
CA ASP A 88 -10.84 1.34 4.07
C ASP A 88 -11.33 2.75 3.74
N ARG A 89 -12.57 3.02 4.14
CA ARG A 89 -13.13 4.35 4.08
C ARG A 89 -13.04 4.94 5.49
N HIS A 90 -12.33 6.05 5.64
CA HIS A 90 -12.28 6.75 6.91
C HIS A 90 -13.71 7.13 7.34
N PRO A 91 -14.13 6.87 8.59
CA PRO A 91 -15.41 7.35 9.07
C PRO A 91 -15.53 8.86 8.87
N TYR A 92 -16.56 9.21 8.13
CA TYR A 92 -16.97 10.56 7.80
C TYR A 92 -17.18 11.36 9.10
N LYS A 93 -16.22 12.22 9.46
CA LYS A 93 -16.57 13.38 10.29
C LYS A 93 -17.38 14.28 9.38
N ARG A 94 -18.62 14.60 9.77
CA ARG A 94 -19.41 15.70 9.20
C ARG A 94 -18.58 16.99 9.36
N SER A 95 -17.65 17.22 8.46
CA SER A 95 -17.12 18.55 8.24
C SER A 95 -18.26 19.33 7.61
N ASN A 96 -18.54 20.53 8.12
CA ASN A 96 -19.70 21.36 7.81
C ASN A 96 -19.86 21.78 6.33
N GLY A 97 -19.10 21.19 5.39
CA GLY A 97 -19.11 21.55 3.96
C GLY A 97 -19.24 20.39 2.95
N GLU A 98 -19.06 19.12 3.33
CA GLU A 98 -19.10 18.01 2.36
C GLU A 98 -20.32 17.11 2.56
N HIS A 99 -21.47 17.44 1.98
CA HIS A 99 -22.74 16.73 2.21
C HIS A 99 -22.88 15.34 1.56
N ARG A 100 -21.88 14.84 0.82
CA ARG A 100 -22.01 13.62 0.03
C ARG A 100 -21.29 12.43 0.65
N ILE A 101 -22.01 11.32 0.83
CA ILE A 101 -21.43 10.03 1.23
C ILE A 101 -20.64 9.48 0.04
N GLN A 102 -19.33 9.26 0.24
CA GLN A 102 -18.49 8.57 -0.74
C GLN A 102 -18.99 7.13 -0.92
N ARG A 103 -19.23 6.75 -2.17
CA ARG A 103 -19.69 5.41 -2.53
C ARG A 103 -18.52 4.41 -2.48
N ALA A 104 -18.84 3.13 -2.35
CA ALA A 104 -17.82 2.09 -2.29
C ALA A 104 -16.96 2.03 -3.58
N ASN A 105 -17.59 2.23 -4.74
CA ASN A 105 -16.91 2.28 -6.04
C ASN A 105 -16.00 3.51 -6.25
N GLU A 106 -16.15 4.55 -5.42
CA GLU A 106 -15.27 5.72 -5.40
C GLU A 106 -14.06 5.51 -4.48
N THR A 107 -14.06 4.41 -3.73
CA THR A 107 -12.99 4.03 -2.81
C THR A 107 -12.08 3.06 -3.55
N LEU A 108 -11.04 3.57 -4.21
CA LEU A 108 -10.17 2.78 -5.08
C LEU A 108 -8.71 3.05 -4.79
N ALA A 109 -7.90 2.00 -4.85
CA ALA A 109 -6.45 2.11 -4.84
C ALA A 109 -5.86 1.20 -5.92
N THR A 110 -5.05 1.76 -6.82
CA THR A 110 -4.25 1.00 -7.77
C THR A 110 -2.82 0.95 -7.25
N ILE A 111 -2.22 -0.24 -7.26
CA ILE A 111 -0.91 -0.50 -6.67
C ILE A 111 -0.04 -1.26 -7.68
N ILE A 112 1.22 -0.86 -7.80
CA ILE A 112 2.23 -1.54 -8.61
C ILE A 112 3.42 -1.81 -7.71
N ILE A 113 3.66 -3.08 -7.38
CA ILE A 113 4.83 -3.47 -6.60
C ILE A 113 6.06 -3.39 -7.49
N LEU A 114 7.08 -2.67 -7.03
CA LEU A 114 8.33 -2.53 -7.77
C LEU A 114 9.23 -3.75 -7.50
N PRO A 115 10.03 -4.17 -8.48
CA PRO A 115 11.11 -5.10 -8.24
C PRO A 115 12.07 -4.59 -7.16
N ILE A 116 12.74 -5.51 -6.47
CA ILE A 116 13.76 -5.18 -5.46
C ILE A 116 14.80 -4.23 -6.07
N ASN A 117 15.15 -3.17 -5.34
CA ASN A 117 16.10 -2.12 -5.72
C ASN A 117 15.70 -1.22 -6.90
N ASP A 118 14.63 -1.50 -7.64
CA ASP A 118 14.18 -0.63 -8.73
C ASP A 118 13.69 0.73 -8.21
N CYS A 119 13.29 0.75 -6.95
CA CYS A 119 12.92 1.93 -6.19
C CYS A 119 14.04 2.95 -5.93
N TYR A 120 15.28 2.73 -6.40
CA TYR A 120 16.32 3.77 -6.46
C TYR A 120 16.26 4.62 -7.75
N ASN A 121 15.56 4.12 -8.78
CA ASN A 121 15.45 4.78 -10.09
C ASN A 121 14.04 5.33 -10.33
N VAL A 122 13.06 4.66 -9.74
CA VAL A 122 11.62 4.80 -10.02
C VAL A 122 10.91 5.62 -8.94
N CYS A 123 11.58 5.75 -7.80
CA CYS A 123 11.37 6.60 -6.64
C CYS A 123 12.75 7.18 -6.26
#